data_AF-A0A2U1WFY1-F1
#
_entry.id   AF-A0A2U1WFY1-F1
#
_cell.length_a   1.000
_cell.length_b   1.000
_cell.length_c   1.000
_cell.angle_alpha   90.00
_cell.angle_beta   90.00
_cell.angle_gamma   90.00
#
_symmetry.space_group_name_H-M   'P 1'
#
loop_
_entity.id
_entity.type
_entity.pdbx_description
1 polymer ?
#
loop_
_entity_poly.entity_id
_entity_poly.type
_entity_poly.pdbx_seq_one_letter_code
_entity_poly.pdbx_strand_id
1 'polypeptide(L)' 'MKAAEQVRGNLEDIALRGKADVDLTTERKGRPYSLIATKNQASFERPVAQRRQELANLDRLF' A
#
# COMPACT_ATOMS: atom_id res chain seq x y z
N MET A 1 -6.62 -10.42 24.19
CA MET A 1 -5.95 -10.70 22.90
C MET A 1 -6.83 -10.47 21.68
N LYS A 2 -8.07 -11.00 21.63
CA LYS A 2 -9.00 -10.78 20.49
C LYS A 2 -9.21 -9.31 20.10
N ALA A 3 -9.29 -8.40 21.08
CA ALA A 3 -9.48 -6.97 20.81
C ALA A 3 -8.33 -6.36 19.98
N ALA A 4 -7.08 -6.71 20.27
CA ALA A 4 -5.91 -6.20 19.53
C ALA A 4 -5.88 -6.75 18.09
N GLU A 5 -6.25 -8.01 17.91
CA GLU A 5 -6.36 -8.63 16.58
C GLU A 5 -7.49 -7.99 15.75
N GLN A 6 -8.62 -7.68 16.38
CA GLN A 6 -9.73 -6.98 15.73
C GLN A 6 -9.35 -5.56 15.30
N VAL A 7 -8.67 -4.80 16.18
CA VAL A 7 -8.20 -3.45 15.86
C VAL A 7 -7.23 -3.48 14.68
N ARG A 8 -6.31 -4.45 14.63
CA ARG A 8 -5.41 -4.63 13.48
C ARG A 8 -6.19 -4.90 12.20
N GLY A 9 -7.13 -5.84 12.22
CA GLY A 9 -7.96 -6.14 11.04
C GLY A 9 -8.75 -4.92 10.55
N ASN A 10 -9.32 -4.14 11.49
CA ASN A 10 -10.03 -2.91 11.13
C ASN A 10 -9.11 -1.88 10.46
N LEU A 11 -7.87 -1.72 10.93
CA LEU A 11 -6.91 -0.80 10.33
C LEU A 11 -6.45 -1.26 8.94
N GLU A 12 -6.26 -2.57 8.75
CA GLU A 12 -5.96 -3.17 7.44
C GLU A 12 -7.10 -2.91 6.44
N ASP A 13 -8.35 -3.10 6.86
CA ASP A 13 -9.54 -2.85 6.04
C ASP A 13 -9.70 -1.36 5.68
N ILE A 14 -9.47 -0.46 6.63
CA ILE A 14 -9.55 0.99 6.39
C ILE A 14 -8.49 1.42 5.37
N ALA A 15 -7.25 0.96 5.53
CA ALA A 15 -6.18 1.29 4.59
C ALA A 15 -6.48 0.77 3.17
N LEU A 16 -6.96 -0.47 3.06
CA LEU A 16 -7.31 -1.07 1.77
C LEU A 16 -8.47 -0.34 1.09
N ARG A 17 -9.57 -0.09 1.81
CA ARG A 17 -10.76 0.60 1.26
C ARG A 17 -10.46 2.06 0.93
N GLY A 18 -9.66 2.72 1.77
CA GLY A 18 -9.21 4.09 1.54
C GLY A 18 -8.19 4.22 0.41
N LYS A 19 -7.68 3.10 -0.13
CA LYS A 19 -6.56 3.08 -1.10
C LYS A 19 -5.39 3.92 -0.60
N ALA A 20 -5.10 3.85 0.70
CA ALA A 20 -4.02 4.60 1.30
C ALA A 20 -2.66 4.13 0.76
N ASP A 21 -1.76 5.07 0.53
CA ASP A 21 -0.38 4.79 0.12
C ASP A 21 0.45 4.32 1.33
N VAL A 22 0.13 3.12 1.82
CA VAL A 22 0.83 2.46 2.92
C VAL A 22 1.04 0.99 2.62
N ASP A 23 2.23 0.49 2.90
CA ASP A 23 2.53 -0.94 2.97
C ASP A 23 2.28 -1.45 4.38
N LEU A 24 1.46 -2.48 4.50
CA LEU A 24 1.07 -3.06 5.79
C LEU A 24 1.82 -4.35 6.04
N THR A 25 2.51 -4.44 7.17
CA THR A 25 3.21 -5.64 7.61
C THR A 25 2.86 -5.97 9.05
N THR A 26 2.51 -7.23 9.31
CA THR A 26 2.30 -7.70 10.70
C THR A 26 3.64 -8.16 11.29
N GLU A 27 4.16 -7.43 12.28
CA GLU A 27 5.32 -7.87 13.04
C GLU A 27 4.89 -8.90 14.10
N ARG A 28 5.45 -10.12 13.99
CA ARG A 28 5.12 -11.26 14.85
C ARG A 28 6.16 -11.49 15.95
N LYS A 29 6.58 -10.42 16.62
CA LYS A 29 7.46 -10.51 17.80
C LYS A 29 6.64 -10.40 19.08
N GLY A 30 6.49 -11.51 19.78
CA GLY A 30 5.60 -11.60 20.93
C GLY A 30 4.12 -11.51 20.55
N ARG A 31 3.24 -11.57 21.55
CA ARG A 31 1.80 -11.30 21.35
C ARG A 31 1.37 -10.16 22.28
N PRO A 32 0.44 -9.30 21.83
CA PRO A 32 -0.21 -9.28 20.53
C PRO A 32 0.72 -8.83 19.39
N TYR A 33 0.43 -9.23 18.15
CA TYR A 33 1.21 -8.82 16.98
C TYR A 33 0.97 -7.34 16.65
N SER A 34 2.02 -6.67 16.20
CA SER A 34 1.98 -5.25 15.82
C SER A 34 1.70 -5.10 14.33
N LEU A 35 0.99 -4.04 13.94
CA LEU A 35 0.84 -3.63 12.55
C LEU A 35 1.80 -2.48 12.26
N ILE A 36 2.71 -2.70 11.32
CA ILE A 36 3.61 -1.70 10.80
C ILE A 36 3.02 -1.16 9.51
N ALA A 37 2.70 0.13 9.48
CA ALA A 37 2.27 0.84 8.30
C ALA A 37 3.42 1.74 7.81
N THR A 38 3.96 1.42 6.64
CA THR A 38 5.04 2.18 6.02
C THR A 38 4.45 3.05 4.91
N LYS A 39 4.55 4.37 5.03
CA LYS A 39 4.08 5.28 3.98
C LYS A 39 4.85 5.05 2.68
N ASN A 40 4.12 4.93 1.58
CA ASN A 40 4.66 4.87 0.22
C ASN A 40 4.05 5.98 -0.66
N GLN A 41 4.22 5.86 -1.98
CA GLN A 41 3.67 6.79 -2.98
C GLN A 41 3.08 6.04 -4.19
N ALA A 42 2.59 4.81 -3.98
CA ALA A 42 2.19 3.92 -5.07
C ALA A 42 1.07 4.52 -5.94
N SER A 43 0.15 5.29 -5.38
CA SER A 43 -0.90 5.97 -6.14
C SER A 43 -0.37 7.08 -7.05
N PHE A 44 0.71 7.75 -6.66
CA PHE A 44 1.38 8.74 -7.50
C PHE A 44 2.30 8.10 -8.54
N GLU A 45 3.04 7.05 -8.16
CA GLU A 45 4.02 6.40 -9.04
C GLU A 45 3.37 5.67 -10.22
N ARG A 46 2.18 5.07 -10.02
CA ARG A 46 1.42 4.37 -11.06
C ARG A 46 1.19 5.22 -12.33
N PRO A 47 0.54 6.40 -12.27
CA PRO A 47 0.32 7.21 -13.47
C PRO A 47 1.61 7.75 -14.06
N VAL A 48 2.64 8.02 -13.25
CA VAL A 48 3.95 8.45 -13.76
C VAL A 48 4.61 7.34 -14.59
N ALA A 49 4.59 6.11 -14.11
CA ALA A 49 5.12 4.96 -14.85
C ALA A 49 4.36 4.73 -16.15
N GLN A 50 3.02 4.77 -16.10
CA GLN A 50 2.18 4.67 -17.28
C GLN A 50 2.52 5.77 -18.30
N ARG A 51 2.63 7.02 -17.85
CA ARG A 51 2.93 8.15 -18.74
C ARG A 51 4.28 8.01 -19.43
N ARG A 52 5.31 7.54 -18.72
CA ARG A 52 6.63 7.27 -19.32
C ARG A 52 6.54 6.21 -20.42
N GLN A 53 5.76 5.16 -20.19
CA GLN A 53 5.56 4.11 -21.18
C GLN A 53 4.77 4.61 -22.41
N GLU A 54 3.74 5.43 -22.19
CA GLU A 54 2.99 6.07 -23.28
C GLU A 54 3.90 6.93 -24.17
N LEU A 55 4.77 7.76 -23.57
CA LEU A 55 5.73 8.58 -24.32
C LEU A 55 6.70 7.71 -25.12
N ALA A 56 7.27 6.68 -24.50
CA ALA A 56 8.18 5.76 -25.19
C ALA A 56 7.49 5.00 -26.34
N ASN A 57 6.19 4.73 -26.24
CA ASN A 57 5.42 4.12 -27.32
C ASN A 57 5.17 5.11 -28.47
N LEU A 58 4.89 6.38 -28.17
CA LEU A 58 4.74 7.43 -29.19
C LEU A 58 6.05 7.64 -29.95
N ASP A 59 7.18 7.68 -29.26
CA ASP A 59 8.52 7.82 -29.87
C ASP A 59 8.90 6.66 -30.80
N ARG A 60 8.28 5.48 -30.66
CA ARG A 60 8.50 4.33 -31.55
C ARG A 60 7.63 4.35 -32.81
N LEU A 61 6.59 5.18 -32.82
CA LEU A 61 5.64 5.28 -33.91
C LEU A 61 6.02 6.36 -34.94
N PHE A 62 6.93 7.25 -34.56
CA PHE A 62 7.50 8.33 -35.39
C PHE A 62 8.99 8.08 -35.64
#